data_AF-A0AAU5Z654-F1
#
_entry.id   AF-A0AAU5Z654-F1
#
_cell.length_a   1.000
_cell.length_b   1.000
_cell.length_c   1.000
_cell.angle_alpha   90.00
_cell.angle_beta   90.00
_cell.angle_gamma   90.00
#
_symmetry.space_group_name_H-M   'P 1'
#
loop_
_entity.id
_entity.type
_entity.pdbx_description
1 polymer ?
#
loop_
_entity_poly.entity_id
_entity_poly.type
_entity_poly.pdbx_seq_one_letter_code
_entity_poly.pdbx_strand_id
1 'polypeptide(L)'
;MNEEPNYEHAGIFWVGGPAAAGKTTVSRLLARKHGFLWYSVDAHAFAHEKRAAAAGIHVMGAGPGDFDRRPMILADIQSLPVDTSVVVEGAFVTPEMAGISENAVWLMPSGEEQLARLEHRRPGGDHRGQIWGWGLVRSQLEGTGASIVVVDGQTIEQTLMAVEQRFSAILRSFSTARTTDERQSLIRISNRQLAEQARERLRLGRDKEYGHHAVRVFDCECAQANCHELVELAVDEMPTLLAQSPPSIVSPAHSNLT
;
A
#
# COMPACT_ATOMS: atom_id res chain seq x y z
N MET A 1 -39.47 -16.18 -8.52
CA MET A 1 -38.41 -15.75 -7.59
C MET A 1 -37.12 -15.96 -8.34
N ASN A 2 -36.62 -14.93 -9.03
CA ASN A 2 -35.39 -15.03 -9.78
C ASN A 2 -34.26 -14.93 -8.77
N GLU A 3 -33.51 -16.01 -8.57
CA GLU A 3 -32.20 -15.92 -7.95
C GLU A 3 -31.34 -15.05 -8.89
N GLU A 4 -31.11 -13.80 -8.50
CA GLU A 4 -30.04 -13.02 -9.12
C GLU A 4 -28.74 -13.81 -8.93
N PRO A 5 -27.92 -13.97 -9.99
CA PRO A 5 -26.66 -14.69 -9.84
C PRO A 5 -25.84 -13.98 -8.77
N ASN A 6 -25.42 -14.73 -7.76
CA ASN A 6 -24.57 -14.24 -6.68
C ASN A 6 -23.17 -13.97 -7.25
N TYR A 7 -23.01 -12.87 -7.97
CA TYR A 7 -21.71 -12.41 -8.42
C TYR A 7 -20.95 -11.94 -7.19
N GLU A 8 -19.80 -12.56 -6.89
CA GLU A 8 -18.84 -11.97 -5.97
C GLU A 8 -18.40 -10.63 -6.57
N HIS A 9 -18.65 -9.53 -5.86
CA HIS A 9 -18.26 -8.19 -6.31
C HIS A 9 -16.82 -7.90 -5.86
N ALA A 10 -16.09 -7.03 -6.56
CA ALA A 10 -14.83 -6.50 -6.05
C ALA A 10 -15.07 -5.61 -4.81
N GLY A 11 -14.25 -5.81 -3.77
CA GLY A 11 -14.21 -4.97 -2.58
C GLY A 11 -13.05 -3.98 -2.62
N ILE A 12 -13.28 -2.75 -2.14
CA ILE A 12 -12.21 -1.77 -1.90
C ILE A 12 -12.03 -1.64 -0.40
N PHE A 13 -10.83 -1.91 0.11
CA PHE A 13 -10.49 -1.78 1.53
C PHE A 13 -9.50 -0.64 1.72
N TRP A 14 -9.87 0.36 2.49
CA TRP A 14 -9.07 1.56 2.70
C TRP A 14 -8.31 1.50 4.03
N VAL A 15 -6.99 1.66 3.97
CA VAL A 15 -6.11 1.71 5.15
C VAL A 15 -5.36 3.04 5.18
N GLY A 16 -5.87 3.98 5.97
CA GLY A 16 -5.27 5.29 6.19
C GLY A 16 -4.42 5.39 7.46
N GLY A 17 -3.82 6.55 7.68
CA GLY A 17 -2.98 6.82 8.86
C GLY A 17 -1.65 7.51 8.52
N PRO A 18 -0.94 8.04 9.52
CA PRO A 18 0.28 8.81 9.31
C PRO A 18 1.48 7.92 8.98
N ALA A 19 2.61 8.55 8.65
CA ALA A 19 3.89 7.84 8.47
C ALA A 19 4.23 7.03 9.74
N ALA A 20 4.89 5.89 9.58
CA ALA A 20 5.27 4.96 10.64
C ALA A 20 4.12 4.29 11.44
N ALA A 21 2.86 4.46 11.02
CA ALA A 21 1.71 3.77 11.65
C ALA A 21 1.61 2.25 11.37
N GLY A 22 2.45 1.70 10.47
CA GLY A 22 2.41 0.27 10.11
C GLY A 22 1.50 -0.09 8.92
N LYS A 23 0.92 0.90 8.23
CA LYS A 23 -0.04 0.72 7.13
C LYS A 23 0.43 -0.23 6.04
N THR A 24 1.60 0.05 5.45
CA THR A 24 2.15 -0.76 4.35
C THR A 24 2.33 -2.21 4.77
N THR A 25 2.86 -2.46 5.96
CA THR A 25 3.05 -3.82 6.49
C THR A 25 1.72 -4.54 6.62
N VAL A 26 0.75 -3.95 7.34
CA VAL A 26 -0.56 -4.57 7.56
C VAL A 26 -1.34 -4.76 6.26
N SER A 27 -1.28 -3.80 5.35
CA SER A 27 -2.01 -3.85 4.07
C SER A 27 -1.47 -4.94 3.14
N ARG A 28 -0.14 -5.12 3.08
CA ARG A 28 0.49 -6.22 2.34
C ARG A 28 0.08 -7.58 2.90
N LEU A 29 0.11 -7.73 4.22
CA LEU A 29 -0.30 -8.97 4.89
C LEU A 29 -1.79 -9.27 4.66
N LEU A 30 -2.66 -8.27 4.80
CA LEU A 30 -4.09 -8.39 4.54
C LEU A 30 -4.35 -8.81 3.10
N ALA A 31 -3.74 -8.14 2.13
CA ALA A 31 -3.90 -8.43 0.72
C ALA A 31 -3.44 -9.85 0.37
N ARG A 32 -2.26 -10.28 0.85
CA ARG A 32 -1.75 -11.64 0.64
C ARG A 32 -2.65 -12.70 1.26
N LYS A 33 -3.09 -12.50 2.49
CA LYS A 33 -3.94 -13.46 3.21
C LYS A 33 -5.23 -13.73 2.46
N HIS A 34 -5.91 -12.65 2.04
CA HIS A 34 -7.22 -12.74 1.39
C HIS A 34 -7.15 -12.83 -0.14
N GLY A 35 -5.97 -12.76 -0.75
CA GLY A 35 -5.82 -12.83 -2.22
C GLY A 35 -6.37 -11.58 -2.92
N PHE A 36 -6.10 -10.41 -2.36
CA PHE A 36 -6.47 -9.11 -2.93
C PHE A 36 -5.27 -8.42 -3.58
N LEU A 37 -5.53 -7.48 -4.47
CA LEU A 37 -4.51 -6.56 -4.95
C LEU A 37 -4.08 -5.63 -3.80
N TRP A 38 -2.79 -5.35 -3.67
CA TRP A 38 -2.30 -4.28 -2.80
C TRP A 38 -1.96 -3.04 -3.65
N TYR A 39 -2.57 -1.91 -3.31
CA TYR A 39 -2.33 -0.63 -3.95
C TYR A 39 -1.72 0.34 -2.93
N SER A 40 -0.45 0.72 -3.14
CA SER A 40 0.20 1.76 -2.35
C SER A 40 0.11 3.09 -3.06
N VAL A 41 -0.53 4.08 -2.43
CA VAL A 41 -0.62 5.44 -2.97
C VAL A 41 0.77 6.03 -3.23
N ASP A 42 1.77 5.70 -2.40
CA ASP A 42 3.13 6.23 -2.56
C ASP A 42 3.93 5.53 -3.66
N ALA A 43 3.53 4.32 -4.07
CA ALA A 43 4.11 3.63 -5.23
C ALA A 43 3.65 4.22 -6.57
N HIS A 44 2.60 5.04 -6.58
CA HIS A 44 2.08 5.67 -7.80
C HIS A 44 2.46 7.14 -7.94
N ALA A 45 3.22 7.67 -6.98
CA ALA A 45 3.28 9.11 -6.80
C ALA A 45 3.92 9.87 -7.97
N PHE A 46 4.97 9.35 -8.59
CA PHE A 46 5.54 9.99 -9.79
C PHE A 46 4.67 9.80 -11.04
N ALA A 47 3.95 8.68 -11.15
CA ALA A 47 3.00 8.46 -12.24
C ALA A 47 1.83 9.44 -12.13
N HIS A 48 1.32 9.66 -10.91
CA HIS A 48 0.31 10.67 -10.62
C HIS A 48 0.82 12.07 -10.90
N GLU A 49 2.07 12.40 -10.52
CA GLU A 49 2.68 13.70 -10.82
C GLU A 49 2.71 13.99 -12.33
N LYS A 50 3.13 13.01 -13.14
CA LYS A 50 3.14 13.11 -14.61
C LYS A 50 1.73 13.32 -15.18
N ARG A 51 0.73 12.60 -14.66
CA ARG A 51 -0.68 12.75 -15.07
C ARG A 51 -1.27 14.10 -14.65
N ALA A 52 -0.93 14.58 -13.46
CA ALA A 52 -1.32 15.90 -12.96
C ALA A 52 -0.79 17.01 -13.87
N ALA A 53 0.51 16.95 -14.18
CA ALA A 53 1.15 17.90 -15.09
C ALA A 53 0.53 17.86 -16.49
N ALA A 54 0.26 16.67 -17.03
CA ALA A 54 -0.40 16.51 -18.32
C ALA A 54 -1.84 17.07 -18.32
N ALA A 55 -2.52 17.06 -17.18
CA ALA A 55 -3.85 17.65 -16.98
C ALA A 55 -3.81 19.16 -16.64
N GLY A 56 -2.63 19.79 -16.63
CA GLY A 56 -2.47 21.20 -16.30
C GLY A 56 -2.62 21.55 -14.81
N ILE A 57 -2.61 20.54 -13.92
CA ILE A 57 -2.62 20.75 -12.47
C ILE A 57 -1.21 21.18 -12.06
N HIS A 58 -1.11 22.30 -11.35
CA HIS A 58 0.17 22.81 -10.90
C HIS A 58 0.75 21.93 -9.79
N VAL A 59 1.80 21.17 -10.12
CA VAL A 59 2.60 20.42 -9.16
C VAL A 59 3.72 21.35 -8.69
N MET A 60 3.69 21.77 -7.41
CA MET A 60 4.84 22.44 -6.83
C MET A 60 6.00 21.43 -6.81
N GLY A 61 7.15 21.76 -7.37
CA GLY A 61 8.20 20.78 -7.68
C GLY A 61 8.98 20.20 -6.49
N ALA A 62 8.44 20.20 -5.25
CA ALA A 62 9.17 19.77 -4.06
C ALA A 62 9.00 18.28 -3.72
N GLY A 63 7.97 17.61 -4.25
CA GLY A 63 7.82 16.17 -4.08
C GLY A 63 6.45 15.58 -4.40
N PRO A 64 6.32 14.24 -4.32
CA PRO A 64 5.09 13.49 -4.56
C PRO A 64 3.89 13.79 -3.62
N GLY A 65 3.92 14.89 -2.85
CA GLY A 65 2.87 15.29 -1.91
C GLY A 65 2.25 16.67 -2.17
N ASP A 66 2.61 17.34 -3.27
CA ASP A 66 2.32 18.77 -3.47
C ASP A 66 1.01 19.07 -4.23
N PHE A 67 0.19 18.05 -4.51
CA PHE A 67 -1.11 18.21 -5.18
C PHE A 67 -2.12 17.16 -4.72
N ASP A 68 -3.41 17.40 -4.99
CA ASP A 68 -4.48 16.42 -4.67
C ASP A 68 -4.37 15.19 -5.59
N ARG A 69 -3.96 14.05 -5.00
CA ARG A 69 -3.81 12.78 -5.70
C ARG A 69 -5.10 11.98 -5.79
N ARG A 70 -6.15 12.36 -5.07
CA ARG A 70 -7.43 11.63 -4.99
C ARG A 70 -8.02 11.29 -6.36
N PRO A 71 -8.12 12.22 -7.34
CA PRO A 71 -8.71 11.90 -8.63
C PRO A 71 -7.96 10.77 -9.37
N MET A 72 -6.64 10.71 -9.23
CA MET A 72 -5.82 9.70 -9.90
C MET A 72 -5.88 8.35 -9.19
N ILE A 73 -5.90 8.35 -7.85
CA ILE A 73 -6.10 7.14 -7.04
C ILE A 73 -7.45 6.50 -7.38
N LEU A 74 -8.53 7.29 -7.39
CA LEU A 74 -9.87 6.80 -7.72
C LEU A 74 -9.94 6.30 -9.17
N ALA A 75 -9.32 7.00 -10.12
CA ALA A 75 -9.26 6.55 -11.50
C ALA A 75 -8.50 5.22 -11.66
N ASP A 76 -7.40 5.03 -10.93
CA ASP A 76 -6.63 3.78 -10.96
C ASP A 76 -7.47 2.61 -10.41
N ILE A 77 -8.17 2.81 -9.29
CA ILE A 77 -9.04 1.80 -8.69
C ILE A 77 -10.23 1.47 -9.60
N GLN A 78 -10.85 2.48 -10.21
CA GLN A 78 -11.96 2.30 -11.16
C GLN A 78 -11.54 1.59 -12.45
N SER A 79 -10.25 1.62 -12.79
CA SER A 79 -9.70 0.93 -13.96
C SER A 79 -9.36 -0.54 -13.72
N LEU A 80 -9.42 -0.99 -12.46
CA LEU A 80 -9.21 -2.40 -12.12
C LEU A 80 -10.33 -3.28 -12.71
N PRO A 81 -10.04 -4.56 -13.03
CA PRO A 81 -11.08 -5.51 -13.38
C PRO A 81 -12.18 -5.56 -12.31
N VAL A 82 -13.44 -5.73 -12.74
CA VAL A 82 -14.64 -5.66 -11.88
C VAL A 82 -14.70 -6.72 -10.77
N ASP A 83 -13.87 -7.76 -10.88
CA ASP A 83 -13.71 -8.87 -9.96
C ASP A 83 -12.41 -8.78 -9.12
N THR A 84 -11.66 -7.68 -9.21
CA THR A 84 -10.43 -7.47 -8.46
C THR A 84 -10.68 -6.68 -7.18
N SER A 85 -10.74 -7.38 -6.04
CA SER A 85 -10.72 -6.73 -4.73
C SER A 85 -9.33 -6.16 -4.42
N VAL A 86 -9.29 -4.98 -3.77
CA VAL A 86 -8.06 -4.21 -3.56
C VAL A 86 -7.97 -3.64 -2.15
N VAL A 87 -6.78 -3.70 -1.55
CA VAL A 87 -6.40 -2.99 -0.33
C VAL A 87 -5.61 -1.75 -0.72
N VAL A 88 -6.18 -0.57 -0.49
CA VAL A 88 -5.60 0.73 -0.81
C VAL A 88 -5.03 1.36 0.45
N GLU A 89 -3.74 1.70 0.43
CA GLU A 89 -3.07 2.28 1.59
C GLU A 89 -2.28 3.53 1.27
N GLY A 90 -2.24 4.45 2.23
CA GLY A 90 -1.36 5.61 2.17
C GLY A 90 -1.76 6.72 3.13
N ALA A 91 -0.87 7.70 3.34
CA ALA A 91 -1.18 8.86 4.18
C ALA A 91 -2.25 9.79 3.55
N PHE A 92 -2.47 9.67 2.23
CA PHE A 92 -3.49 10.41 1.49
C PHE A 92 -4.84 9.68 1.45
N VAL A 93 -4.96 8.53 2.11
CA VAL A 93 -6.26 7.90 2.35
C VAL A 93 -6.97 8.67 3.46
N THR A 94 -7.76 9.66 3.05
CA THR A 94 -8.55 10.53 3.95
C THR A 94 -9.98 10.00 4.09
N PRO A 95 -10.69 10.34 5.19
CA PRO A 95 -12.12 9.99 5.33
C PRO A 95 -12.99 10.51 4.19
N GLU A 96 -12.65 11.68 3.64
CA GLU A 96 -13.37 12.26 2.49
C GLU A 96 -13.19 11.41 1.21
N MET A 97 -12.02 10.81 1.01
CA MET A 97 -11.74 9.98 -0.16
C MET A 97 -12.31 8.56 -0.01
N ALA A 98 -12.06 7.93 1.14
CA ALA A 98 -12.47 6.56 1.40
C ALA A 98 -13.97 6.41 1.70
N GLY A 99 -14.60 7.48 2.14
CA GLY A 99 -15.88 7.43 2.85
C GLY A 99 -15.68 6.96 4.29
N ILE A 100 -16.71 7.18 5.11
CA ILE A 100 -16.79 6.65 6.47
C ILE A 100 -17.73 5.45 6.42
N SER A 101 -17.16 4.28 6.18
CA SER A 101 -17.88 3.03 5.98
C SER A 101 -17.09 1.84 6.53
N GLU A 102 -17.75 0.68 6.60
CA GLU A 102 -17.18 -0.55 7.16
C GLU A 102 -15.94 -1.09 6.42
N ASN A 103 -15.63 -0.56 5.24
CA ASN A 103 -14.46 -0.90 4.43
C ASN A 103 -13.28 0.07 4.60
N ALA A 104 -13.31 0.99 5.57
CA ALA A 104 -12.23 1.94 5.82
C ALA A 104 -11.75 1.93 7.27
N VAL A 105 -10.43 1.96 7.48
CA VAL A 105 -9.80 2.02 8.80
C VAL A 105 -8.56 2.91 8.79
N TRP A 106 -8.32 3.62 9.89
CA TRP A 106 -7.13 4.44 10.08
C TRP A 106 -6.28 3.93 11.25
N LEU A 107 -5.02 3.62 10.95
CA LEU A 107 -4.03 3.25 11.97
C LEU A 107 -3.45 4.52 12.59
N MET A 108 -3.60 4.69 13.90
CA MET A 108 -3.18 5.91 14.60
C MET A 108 -2.27 5.58 15.79
N PRO A 109 -0.94 5.77 15.68
CA PRO A 109 -0.06 5.78 16.84
C PRO A 109 -0.22 7.11 17.61
N SER A 110 0.14 7.15 18.88
CA SER A 110 0.47 8.40 19.57
C SER A 110 1.65 9.10 18.89
N GLY A 111 1.81 10.40 19.14
CA GLY A 111 2.94 11.17 18.61
C GLY A 111 4.29 10.64 19.10
N GLU A 112 4.35 10.15 20.34
CA GLU A 112 5.56 9.55 20.92
C GLU A 112 5.91 8.22 20.24
N GLU A 113 4.95 7.32 20.10
CA GLU A 113 5.13 6.05 19.39
C GLU A 113 5.52 6.27 17.93
N GLN A 114 4.88 7.24 17.26
CA GLN A 114 5.22 7.58 15.88
C GLN A 114 6.69 8.03 15.76
N LEU A 115 7.12 8.94 16.63
CA LEU A 115 8.48 9.44 16.65
C LEU A 115 9.48 8.32 16.94
N ALA A 116 9.20 7.46 17.92
CA ALA A 116 10.05 6.31 18.24
C ALA A 116 10.23 5.38 17.04
N ARG A 117 9.15 5.09 16.30
CA ARG A 117 9.20 4.25 15.08
C ARG A 117 9.93 4.93 13.92
N LEU A 118 9.78 6.25 13.76
CA LEU A 118 10.51 7.02 12.76
C LEU A 118 12.01 7.04 13.06
N GLU A 119 12.37 7.25 14.32
CA GLU A 119 13.75 7.26 14.78
C GLU A 119 14.40 5.88 14.65
N HIS A 120 13.68 4.81 14.98
CA HIS A 120 14.15 3.45 14.72
C HIS A 120 14.41 3.19 13.24
N ARG A 121 13.53 3.70 12.35
CA ARG A 121 13.67 3.54 10.90
C ARG A 121 14.82 4.35 10.32
N ARG A 122 15.06 5.56 10.83
CA ARG A 122 16.14 6.44 10.38
C ARG A 122 16.68 7.25 11.57
N PRO A 123 17.67 6.70 12.30
CA PRO A 123 18.25 7.37 13.44
C PRO A 123 18.86 8.72 13.07
N GLY A 124 18.55 9.77 13.82
CA GLY A 124 19.00 11.15 13.58
C GLY A 124 18.44 11.82 12.32
N GLY A 125 17.40 11.25 11.70
CA GLY A 125 16.77 11.80 10.51
C GLY A 125 15.92 13.05 10.78
N ASP A 126 15.70 13.88 9.75
CA ASP A 126 14.69 14.95 9.80
C ASP A 126 13.29 14.36 9.64
N HIS A 127 12.54 14.33 10.76
CA HIS A 127 11.18 13.78 10.83
C HIS A 127 10.08 14.84 10.85
N ARG A 128 10.41 16.13 10.70
CA ARG A 128 9.46 17.25 10.91
C ARG A 128 8.23 17.14 10.00
N GLY A 129 8.42 16.77 8.73
CA GLY A 129 7.32 16.61 7.79
C GLY A 129 6.37 15.46 8.17
N GLN A 130 6.93 14.35 8.65
CA GLN A 130 6.17 13.17 9.08
C GLN A 130 5.39 13.42 10.38
N ILE A 131 5.96 14.20 11.30
CA ILE A 131 5.31 14.65 12.54
C ILE A 131 4.19 15.65 12.21
N TRP A 132 4.44 16.60 11.31
CA TRP A 132 3.39 17.51 10.84
C TRP A 132 2.24 16.76 10.17
N GLY A 133 2.57 15.79 9.30
CA GLY A 133 1.59 14.93 8.64
C GLY A 133 0.75 14.10 9.61
N TRP A 134 1.28 13.76 10.79
CA TRP A 134 0.49 13.13 11.86
C TRP A 134 -0.60 14.05 12.38
N GLY A 135 -0.28 15.32 12.64
CA GLY A 135 -1.26 16.32 13.06
C GLY A 135 -2.35 16.53 12.01
N LEU A 136 -1.96 16.55 10.73
CA LEU A 136 -2.91 16.65 9.62
C LEU A 136 -3.89 15.47 9.58
N VAL A 137 -3.38 14.23 9.60
CA VAL A 137 -4.24 13.03 9.60
C VAL A 137 -5.15 13.02 10.83
N ARG A 138 -4.63 13.37 12.02
CA ARG A 138 -5.46 13.47 13.23
C ARG A 138 -6.59 14.48 13.05
N SER A 139 -6.30 15.67 12.54
CA SER A 139 -7.32 16.72 12.32
C SER A 139 -8.39 16.31 11.31
N GLN A 140 -8.06 15.48 10.32
CA GLN A 140 -9.02 14.94 9.35
C GLN A 140 -9.95 13.89 9.95
N LEU A 141 -9.53 13.24 11.04
CA LEU A 141 -10.30 12.21 11.74
C LEU A 141 -11.12 12.79 12.91
N GLU A 142 -10.66 13.89 13.51
CA GLU A 142 -11.35 14.57 14.61
C GLU A 142 -12.79 14.94 14.22
N GLY A 143 -13.75 14.58 15.07
CA GLY A 143 -15.18 14.86 14.84
C GLY A 143 -15.84 13.95 13.79
N THR A 144 -15.12 12.99 13.22
CA THR A 144 -15.68 12.00 12.27
C THR A 144 -16.08 10.70 12.97
N GLY A 145 -16.92 9.89 12.30
CA GLY A 145 -17.23 8.51 12.71
C GLY A 145 -16.24 7.47 12.17
N ALA A 146 -15.05 7.89 11.74
CA ALA A 146 -14.07 7.00 11.11
C ALA A 146 -13.61 5.88 12.08
N SER A 147 -13.43 4.68 11.53
CA SER A 147 -12.90 3.54 12.29
C SER A 147 -11.40 3.71 12.54
N ILE A 148 -11.01 3.85 13.80
CA ILE A 148 -9.61 4.03 14.20
C ILE A 148 -9.11 2.80 14.94
N VAL A 149 -7.88 2.39 14.62
CA VAL A 149 -7.10 1.40 15.37
C VAL A 149 -5.90 2.12 15.97
N VAL A 150 -5.86 2.20 17.32
CA VAL A 150 -4.71 2.75 18.04
C VAL A 150 -3.63 1.69 18.09
N VAL A 151 -2.44 1.97 17.54
CA VAL A 151 -1.40 0.95 17.30
C VAL A 151 -0.26 0.97 18.32
N ASP A 152 -0.39 1.75 19.39
CA ASP A 152 0.63 1.90 20.44
C ASP A 152 0.91 0.56 21.11
N GLY A 153 2.20 0.20 21.18
CA GLY A 153 2.65 -1.07 21.79
C GLY A 153 2.14 -2.35 21.11
N GLN A 154 1.43 -2.24 19.98
CA GLN A 154 0.91 -3.42 19.28
C GLN A 154 1.99 -4.09 18.42
N THR A 155 1.96 -5.42 18.38
CA THR A 155 2.70 -6.17 17.35
C THR A 155 2.01 -6.05 15.99
N ILE A 156 2.72 -6.49 14.94
CA ILE A 156 2.17 -6.53 13.58
C ILE A 156 0.93 -7.43 13.54
N GLU A 157 0.98 -8.58 14.20
CA GLU A 157 -0.11 -9.57 14.25
C GLU A 157 -1.34 -9.00 14.97
N GLN A 158 -1.13 -8.31 16.10
CA GLN A 158 -2.21 -7.65 16.84
C GLN A 158 -2.88 -6.56 15.98
N THR A 159 -2.07 -5.76 15.28
CA THR A 159 -2.60 -4.71 14.39
C THR A 159 -3.37 -5.32 13.22
N LEU A 160 -2.85 -6.39 12.60
CA LEU A 160 -3.53 -7.10 11.52
C LEU A 160 -4.87 -7.68 11.98
N MET A 161 -4.89 -8.37 13.13
CA MET A 161 -6.14 -8.91 13.69
C MET A 161 -7.17 -7.81 13.97
N ALA A 162 -6.74 -6.67 14.50
CA ALA A 162 -7.63 -5.53 14.75
C ALA A 162 -8.22 -4.97 13.45
N VAL A 163 -7.40 -4.84 12.39
CA VAL A 163 -7.87 -4.42 11.06
C VAL A 163 -8.85 -5.43 10.46
N GLU A 164 -8.53 -6.73 10.51
CA GLU A 164 -9.42 -7.79 10.02
C GLU A 164 -10.75 -7.80 10.76
N GLN A 165 -10.73 -7.55 12.08
CA GLN A 165 -11.95 -7.45 12.86
C GLN A 165 -12.85 -6.31 12.39
N ARG A 166 -12.26 -5.16 11.99
CA ARG A 166 -13.03 -4.04 11.42
C ARG A 166 -13.68 -4.40 10.08
N PHE A 167 -12.99 -5.17 9.24
CA PHE A 167 -13.51 -5.58 7.94
C PHE A 167 -14.30 -6.90 7.96
N SER A 168 -14.46 -7.52 9.13
CA SER A 168 -14.98 -8.89 9.25
C SER A 168 -16.36 -9.11 8.61
N ALA A 169 -17.23 -8.09 8.62
CA ALA A 169 -18.56 -8.14 8.01
C ALA A 169 -18.51 -8.30 6.48
N ILE A 170 -17.45 -7.84 5.83
CA ILE A 170 -17.35 -7.71 4.37
C ILE A 170 -16.22 -8.55 3.75
N LEU A 171 -15.21 -8.98 4.53
CA LEU A 171 -14.04 -9.70 4.01
C LEU A 171 -14.39 -10.97 3.22
N ARG A 172 -15.49 -11.65 3.58
CA ARG A 172 -15.93 -12.89 2.93
C ARG A 172 -16.91 -12.68 1.78
N SER A 173 -17.32 -11.44 1.54
CA SER A 173 -18.40 -11.10 0.60
C SER A 173 -17.88 -10.71 -0.78
N PHE A 174 -16.56 -10.60 -0.94
CA PHE A 174 -15.94 -10.09 -2.16
C PHE A 174 -15.06 -11.12 -2.86
N SER A 175 -14.83 -10.88 -4.15
CA SER A 175 -13.98 -11.72 -5.00
C SER A 175 -12.56 -11.80 -4.45
N THR A 176 -11.98 -13.00 -4.46
CA THR A 176 -10.63 -13.31 -3.96
C THR A 176 -9.89 -14.12 -5.01
N ALA A 177 -8.57 -13.91 -5.15
CA ALA A 177 -7.74 -14.79 -5.95
C ALA A 177 -7.69 -16.19 -5.34
N ARG A 178 -8.12 -17.19 -6.13
CA ARG A 178 -8.31 -18.59 -5.72
C ARG A 178 -7.16 -19.48 -6.15
N THR A 179 -6.50 -19.13 -7.25
CA THR A 179 -5.37 -19.91 -7.79
C THR A 179 -4.03 -19.30 -7.40
N THR A 180 -2.98 -20.12 -7.45
CA THR A 180 -1.59 -19.67 -7.30
C THR A 180 -1.28 -18.58 -8.33
N ASP A 181 -1.59 -18.81 -9.60
CA ASP A 181 -1.27 -17.89 -10.70
C ASP A 181 -1.97 -16.53 -10.57
N GLU A 182 -3.23 -16.51 -10.14
CA GLU A 182 -3.96 -15.27 -9.84
C GLU A 182 -3.26 -14.49 -8.71
N ARG A 183 -2.93 -15.16 -7.61
CA ARG A 183 -2.24 -14.54 -6.47
C ARG A 183 -0.87 -14.01 -6.86
N GLN A 184 -0.10 -14.76 -7.64
CA GLN A 184 1.19 -14.31 -8.17
C GLN A 184 1.03 -13.09 -9.07
N SER A 185 0.00 -13.07 -9.91
CA SER A 185 -0.31 -11.96 -10.80
C SER A 185 -0.64 -10.68 -10.02
N LEU A 186 -1.46 -10.77 -8.98
CA LEU A 186 -1.77 -9.62 -8.11
C LEU A 186 -0.53 -9.07 -7.41
N ILE A 187 0.33 -9.94 -6.86
CA ILE A 187 1.58 -9.53 -6.23
C ILE A 187 2.52 -8.87 -7.26
N ARG A 188 2.62 -9.45 -8.46
CA ARG A 188 3.43 -8.92 -9.57
C ARG A 188 3.01 -7.51 -9.97
N ILE A 189 1.72 -7.20 -9.96
CA ILE A 189 1.22 -5.84 -10.25
C ILE A 189 1.79 -4.84 -9.23
N SER A 190 1.69 -5.15 -7.94
CA SER A 190 2.21 -4.28 -6.87
C SER A 190 3.74 -4.13 -6.93
N ASN A 191 4.47 -5.23 -7.17
CA ASN A 191 5.93 -5.22 -7.32
C ASN A 191 6.39 -4.35 -8.51
N ARG A 192 5.68 -4.43 -9.64
CA ARG A 192 5.96 -3.60 -10.82
C ARG A 192 5.84 -2.12 -10.49
N GLN A 193 4.79 -1.73 -9.77
CA GLN A 193 4.59 -0.32 -9.40
C GLN A 193 5.67 0.20 -8.45
N LEU A 194 6.08 -0.61 -7.46
CA LEU A 194 7.22 -0.28 -6.61
C LEU A 194 8.51 -0.09 -7.41
N ALA A 195 8.76 -0.96 -8.40
CA ALA A 195 9.95 -0.87 -9.25
C ALA A 195 9.93 0.40 -10.12
N GLU A 196 8.80 0.73 -10.73
CA GLU A 196 8.64 1.93 -11.55
C GLU A 196 8.83 3.21 -10.74
N GLN A 197 8.24 3.28 -9.54
CA GLN A 197 8.43 4.39 -8.61
C GLN A 197 9.91 4.56 -8.22
N ALA A 198 10.59 3.47 -7.91
CA ALA A 198 11.99 3.50 -7.52
C ALA A 198 12.92 3.92 -8.67
N ARG A 199 12.67 3.40 -9.89
CA ARG A 199 13.40 3.79 -11.10
C ARG A 199 13.26 5.27 -11.40
N GLU A 200 12.05 5.82 -11.28
CA GLU A 200 11.83 7.24 -11.52
C GLU A 200 12.51 8.11 -10.46
N ARG A 201 12.49 7.68 -9.18
CA ARG A 201 13.21 8.37 -8.10
C ARG A 201 14.71 8.45 -8.38
N LEU A 202 15.32 7.33 -8.79
CA LEU A 202 16.73 7.26 -9.19
C LEU A 202 17.02 8.19 -10.38
N ARG A 203 16.18 8.14 -11.42
CA ARG A 203 16.33 8.98 -12.63
C ARG A 203 16.34 10.47 -12.30
N LEU A 204 15.55 10.89 -11.30
CA LEU A 204 15.46 12.27 -10.84
C LEU A 204 16.55 12.66 -9.82
N GLY A 205 17.47 11.76 -9.48
CA GLY A 205 18.52 12.03 -8.49
C GLY A 205 17.98 12.29 -7.08
N ARG A 206 16.77 11.79 -6.78
CA ARG A 206 16.09 11.96 -5.48
C ARG A 206 16.47 10.86 -4.47
N ASP A 207 17.41 9.99 -4.82
CA ASP A 207 18.04 8.97 -3.96
C ASP A 207 19.53 9.32 -3.71
N LYS A 208 19.79 10.53 -3.21
CA LYS A 208 21.17 11.02 -2.96
C LYS A 208 21.94 10.16 -1.94
N GLU A 209 21.23 9.36 -1.14
CA GLU A 209 21.78 8.58 -0.03
C GLU A 209 22.26 7.18 -0.44
N TYR A 210 21.86 6.67 -1.62
CA TYR A 210 22.13 5.28 -2.05
C TYR A 210 22.90 5.14 -3.38
N GLY A 211 23.22 6.23 -4.07
CA GLY A 211 23.95 6.19 -5.34
C GLY A 211 23.18 5.47 -6.48
N HIS A 212 23.90 4.92 -7.46
CA HIS A 212 23.32 4.26 -8.64
C HIS A 212 22.72 2.86 -8.37
N HIS A 213 22.91 2.30 -7.17
CA HIS A 213 22.45 0.96 -6.79
C HIS A 213 21.46 1.05 -5.61
N ALA A 214 20.32 1.70 -5.82
CA ALA A 214 19.28 1.68 -4.80
C ALA A 214 18.70 0.27 -4.67
N VAL A 215 18.77 -0.29 -3.48
CA VAL A 215 18.07 -1.51 -3.09
C VAL A 215 16.66 -1.14 -2.63
N ARG A 216 15.68 -1.97 -3.00
CA ARG A 216 14.27 -1.83 -2.59
C ARG A 216 13.71 -3.17 -2.15
N VAL A 217 12.65 -3.09 -1.37
CA VAL A 217 11.99 -4.23 -0.76
C VAL A 217 10.72 -4.58 -1.54
N PHE A 218 10.66 -5.78 -2.08
CA PHE A 218 9.56 -6.30 -2.91
C PHE A 218 8.83 -7.44 -2.21
N ASP A 219 7.60 -7.71 -2.63
CA ASP A 219 6.82 -8.85 -2.14
C ASP A 219 7.33 -10.16 -2.77
N CYS A 220 7.51 -11.19 -1.95
CA CYS A 220 7.75 -12.55 -2.44
C CYS A 220 6.52 -13.07 -3.20
N GLU A 221 6.74 -13.58 -4.40
CA GLU A 221 5.72 -14.06 -5.34
C GLU A 221 5.37 -15.54 -5.15
N CYS A 222 5.69 -16.15 -4.00
CA CYS A 222 5.35 -17.56 -3.77
C CYS A 222 3.84 -17.84 -3.65
N ALA A 223 3.00 -16.80 -3.64
CA ALA A 223 1.54 -16.85 -3.53
C ALA A 223 0.94 -17.51 -2.27
N GLN A 224 1.77 -17.97 -1.33
CA GLN A 224 1.30 -18.49 -0.04
C GLN A 224 0.60 -17.39 0.77
N ALA A 225 -0.61 -17.68 1.25
CA ALA A 225 -1.44 -16.72 1.99
C ALA A 225 -0.81 -16.23 3.30
N ASN A 226 0.05 -17.05 3.91
CA ASN A 226 0.78 -16.78 5.14
C ASN A 226 2.24 -16.39 4.90
N CYS A 227 2.64 -16.14 3.65
CA CYS A 227 3.99 -15.65 3.37
C CYS A 227 4.12 -14.21 3.86
N HIS A 228 5.10 -13.96 4.73
CA HIS A 228 5.45 -12.62 5.21
C HIS A 228 6.80 -12.15 4.64
N GLU A 229 7.43 -12.98 3.80
CA GLU A 229 8.75 -12.73 3.25
C GLU A 229 8.76 -11.51 2.34
N LEU A 230 9.85 -10.77 2.42
CA LEU A 230 10.17 -9.61 1.61
C LEU A 230 11.53 -9.86 0.95
N VAL A 231 11.67 -9.45 -0.32
CA VAL A 231 12.89 -9.67 -1.09
C VAL A 231 13.56 -8.33 -1.33
N GLU A 232 14.79 -8.17 -0.85
CA GLU A 232 15.62 -7.01 -1.16
C GLU A 232 16.30 -7.22 -2.50
N LEU A 233 16.04 -6.33 -3.46
CA LEU A 233 16.58 -6.39 -4.81
C LEU A 233 17.10 -5.03 -5.24
N ALA A 234 18.14 -5.03 -6.06
CA ALA A 234 18.60 -3.80 -6.67
C ALA A 234 17.61 -3.37 -7.78
N VAL A 235 17.33 -2.07 -7.86
CA VAL A 235 16.30 -1.54 -8.77
C VAL A 235 16.65 -1.77 -10.25
N ASP A 236 17.93 -1.91 -10.58
CA ASP A 236 18.47 -2.24 -11.90
C ASP A 236 18.25 -3.71 -12.30
N GLU A 237 18.09 -4.63 -11.36
CA GLU A 237 17.77 -6.04 -11.62
C GLU A 237 16.28 -6.25 -11.98
N MET A 238 15.42 -5.35 -11.52
CA MET A 238 13.96 -5.47 -11.64
C MET A 238 13.45 -5.61 -13.07
N PRO A 239 13.94 -4.88 -14.10
CA PRO A 239 13.48 -5.09 -15.47
C PRO A 239 13.64 -6.53 -15.96
N THR A 240 14.76 -7.17 -15.62
CA THR A 240 15.05 -8.55 -16.01
C THR A 240 14.13 -9.53 -15.29
N LEU A 241 13.93 -9.35 -13.98
CA LEU A 241 13.03 -10.20 -13.19
C LEU A 241 11.57 -10.02 -13.62
N LEU A 242 11.13 -8.79 -13.86
CA LEU A 242 9.75 -8.48 -14.26
C LEU A 242 9.39 -8.92 -15.69
N ALA A 243 10.39 -9.22 -16.53
CA ALA A 243 10.21 -9.78 -17.87
C ALA A 243 9.98 -11.31 -17.86
N GLN A 244 10.34 -11.99 -16.77
CA GLN A 244 10.07 -13.41 -16.58
C GLN A 244 8.64 -13.62 -16.05
N SER A 245 8.05 -14.77 -16.34
CA SER A 245 6.77 -15.18 -15.73
C SER A 245 6.92 -15.29 -14.20
N PRO A 246 5.92 -14.89 -13.42
CA PRO A 246 5.88 -15.23 -12.00
C PRO A 246 5.93 -16.76 -11.78
N PRO A 247 6.49 -17.23 -10.67
CA PRO A 247 7.19 -16.43 -9.66
C PRO A 247 8.66 -16.21 -10.06
N SER A 248 9.11 -14.96 -10.17
CA SER A 248 10.53 -14.63 -10.41
C SER A 248 11.15 -13.79 -9.31
N ILE A 249 10.34 -13.25 -8.39
CA ILE A 249 10.79 -12.57 -7.18
C ILE A 249 10.41 -13.45 -5.98
N VAL A 250 11.33 -14.30 -5.52
CA VAL A 250 11.04 -15.28 -4.46
C VAL A 250 12.11 -15.22 -3.37
N SER A 251 11.68 -15.21 -2.11
CA SER A 251 12.61 -15.29 -0.97
C SER A 251 13.34 -16.64 -0.98
N PRO A 252 14.63 -16.69 -0.60
CA PRO A 252 15.38 -17.94 -0.45
C PRO A 252 14.67 -19.01 0.39
N ALA A 253 13.84 -18.60 1.36
CA ALA A 253 13.04 -19.50 2.18
C ALA A 253 12.00 -20.31 1.37
N HIS A 254 11.63 -19.82 0.18
CA HIS A 254 10.61 -20.40 -0.70
C HIS A 254 11.17 -20.84 -2.06
N SER A 255 12.45 -20.61 -2.35
CA SER A 255 13.09 -20.98 -3.62
C SER A 255 13.15 -22.49 -3.89
N ASN A 256 12.90 -23.33 -2.87
CA ASN A 256 12.86 -24.79 -2.99
C ASN A 256 11.42 -25.35 -3.15
N LEU A 257 10.41 -24.47 -3.26
CA LEU A 257 9.00 -24.86 -3.38
C LEU A 257 8.44 -24.66 -4.80
N THR A 258 9.28 -24.25 -5.74
CA THR A 258 8.99 -24.07 -7.17
C THR A 258 9.46 -25.25 -7.98
#